data_AF-A0A534A8P7-F1
#
_entry.id   AF-A0A534A8P7-F1
#
_cell.length_a   1.000
_cell.length_b   1.000
_cell.length_c   1.000
_cell.angle_alpha   90.00
_cell.angle_beta   90.00
_cell.angle_gamma   90.00
#
_symmetry.space_group_name_H-M   'P 1'
#
loop_
_entity.id
_entity.type
_entity.pdbx_description
1 polymer ?
#
loop_
_entity_poly.entity_id
_entity_poly.type
_entity_poly.pdbx_seq_one_letter_code
_entity_poly.pdbx_strand_id
1 'polypeptide(L)' 'PGQFALSTMPKSTILQEVDSFERAWSVANIALAFWSLPPQLRPSVVPRADHFFASNTPVPDWARGNPVARIGEHSFYHID' A
#
# COMPACT_ATOMS: atom_id res chain seq x y z
N PRO A 1 -14.57 4.42 -1.08
CA PRO A 1 -14.53 3.79 0.27
C PRO A 1 -13.95 2.37 0.17
N GLY A 2 -13.18 1.90 1.15
CA GLY A 2 -12.60 0.55 1.13
C GLY A 2 -11.22 0.41 0.48
N GLN A 3 -10.60 1.50 0.00
CA GLN A 3 -9.24 1.48 -0.54
C GLN A 3 -8.20 1.16 0.54
N PHE A 4 -8.44 1.56 1.79
CA PHE A 4 -7.57 1.28 2.92
C PHE A 4 -8.36 0.54 4.00
N ALA A 5 -7.78 -0.52 4.58
CA ALA A 5 -8.44 -1.37 5.59
C ALA A 5 -8.95 -0.57 6.80
N LEU A 6 -8.26 0.50 7.20
CA LEU A 6 -8.73 1.37 8.29
C LEU A 6 -10.07 2.05 8.01
N SER A 7 -10.45 2.21 6.73
CA SER A 7 -11.76 2.75 6.34
C SER A 7 -12.91 1.74 6.48
N THR A 8 -12.60 0.45 6.65
CA THR A 8 -13.58 -0.63 6.79
C THR A 8 -13.60 -1.25 8.19
N MET A 9 -12.62 -0.93 9.04
CA MET A 9 -12.59 -1.36 10.44
C MET A 9 -13.60 -0.58 11.30
N PRO A 10 -14.32 -1.24 12.23
CA PRO A 10 -15.12 -0.54 13.24
C PRO A 10 -14.28 0.45 14.04
N LYS A 11 -14.83 1.62 14.39
CA LYS A 11 -14.15 2.61 15.24
C LYS A 11 -13.79 2.08 16.63
N SER A 12 -14.47 1.02 17.07
CA SER A 12 -14.21 0.31 18.33
C SER A 12 -13.11 -0.76 18.23
N THR A 13 -12.46 -0.92 17.08
CA THR A 13 -11.37 -1.89 16.90
C THR A 13 -10.21 -1.52 17.80
N ILE A 14 -9.81 -2.45 18.67
CA ILE A 14 -8.62 -2.30 19.51
C ILE A 14 -7.44 -2.92 18.76
N LEU A 15 -6.38 -2.13 18.55
CA LEU A 15 -5.13 -2.62 17.99
C LEU A 15 -4.37 -3.40 19.06
N GLN A 16 -4.22 -4.70 18.86
CA GLN A 16 -3.55 -5.59 19.83
C GLN A 16 -2.05 -5.75 19.55
N GLU A 17 -1.63 -5.54 18.30
CA GLU A 17 -0.25 -5.72 17.84
C GLU A 17 0.51 -4.39 17.80
N VAL A 18 0.97 -3.93 18.97
CA VAL A 18 1.64 -2.62 19.12
C VAL A 18 2.91 -2.53 18.27
N ASP A 19 3.77 -3.56 18.27
CA ASP A 19 5.02 -3.57 17.50
C ASP A 19 4.78 -3.42 15.99
N SER A 20 3.74 -4.08 15.48
CA SER A 20 3.34 -3.98 14.07
C SER A 20 2.84 -2.57 13.75
N PHE A 21 2.10 -1.96 14.67
CA PHE A 21 1.63 -0.59 14.52
C PHE A 21 2.78 0.43 14.53
N GLU A 22 3.73 0.29 15.47
CA GLU A 22 4.92 1.16 15.52
C GLU A 22 5.75 1.07 14.24
N ARG A 23 5.94 -0.15 13.71
CA ARG A 23 6.63 -0.35 12.44
C ARG A 23 5.88 0.30 11.28
N ALA A 24 4.56 0.13 11.20
CA ALA A 24 3.74 0.76 10.18
C ALA A 24 3.82 2.29 10.25
N TRP A 25 3.82 2.84 11.47
CA TRP A 25 3.96 4.27 11.71
C TRP A 25 5.34 4.80 11.26
N SER A 26 6.41 4.07 11.56
CA SER A 26 7.76 4.40 11.10
C SER A 26 7.85 4.46 9.57
N VAL A 27 7.32 3.45 8.88
CA VAL A 27 7.27 3.42 7.41
C VAL A 27 6.45 4.59 6.85
N ALA A 28 5.31 4.92 7.48
CA ALA A 28 4.49 6.05 7.06
C ALA A 28 5.24 7.39 7.19
N ASN A 29 5.98 7.61 8.28
CA ASN A 29 6.78 8.83 8.46
C ASN A 29 7.90 8.94 7.42
N ILE A 30 8.57 7.83 7.10
CA ILE A 30 9.59 7.80 6.05
C ILE A 30 8.96 8.13 4.68
N ALA A 31 7.79 7.54 4.38
CA ALA A 31 7.07 7.82 3.15
C ALA A 31 6.64 9.29 3.03
N LEU A 32 6.19 9.91 4.13
CA LEU A 32 5.88 11.34 4.18
C LEU A 32 7.12 12.21 3.94
N ALA A 33 8.26 11.85 4.52
CA ALA A 33 9.53 12.53 4.28
C ALA A 33 9.96 12.42 2.82
N PHE A 34 9.76 11.28 2.17
CA PHE A 34 9.99 11.14 0.73
C PHE A 34 9.02 11.98 -0.10
N TRP A 35 7.76 12.06 0.30
CA TRP A 35 6.74 12.82 -0.43
C TRP A 35 6.96 14.33 -0.38
N SER A 36 7.65 14.83 0.65
CA SER A 36 8.01 16.24 0.77
C SER A 36 9.15 16.67 -0.17
N LEU A 37 9.89 15.71 -0.74
CA LEU A 37 10.93 16.01 -1.73
C LEU A 37 10.32 16.49 -3.06
N PRO A 38 11.08 17.27 -3.85
CA PRO A 38 10.73 17.56 -5.25
C PRO A 38 10.41 16.27 -6.03
N PRO A 39 9.41 16.26 -6.93
CA PRO A 39 8.95 15.04 -7.61
C PRO A 39 10.07 14.16 -8.19
N GLN A 40 11.07 14.78 -8.83
CA GLN A 40 12.20 14.10 -9.45
C GLN A 40 13.19 13.46 -8.45
N LEU A 41 13.07 13.78 -7.16
CA LEU A 41 13.90 13.23 -6.08
C LEU A 41 13.15 12.23 -5.21
N ARG A 42 11.86 11.99 -5.46
CA ARG A 42 11.07 11.06 -4.65
C ARG A 42 11.46 9.62 -4.97
N PRO A 43 12.06 8.87 -4.04
CA PRO A 43 12.30 7.46 -4.28
C PRO A 43 10.97 6.71 -4.38
N SER A 44 10.84 5.85 -5.38
CA SER A 44 9.71 4.93 -5.50
C SER A 44 10.21 3.50 -5.33
N VAL A 45 9.60 2.78 -4.39
CA VAL A 45 9.93 1.36 -4.13
C VAL A 45 9.43 0.46 -5.26
N VAL A 46 8.28 0.81 -5.86
CA VAL A 46 7.74 0.13 -7.04
C VAL A 46 7.47 1.17 -8.13
N PRO A 47 8.48 1.51 -8.94
CA PRO A 47 8.31 2.48 -10.01
C PRO A 47 7.20 2.07 -10.97
N ARG A 48 6.38 3.06 -11.40
CA ARG A 48 5.24 2.93 -12.31
C ARG A 48 3.99 2.25 -11.74
N ALA A 49 4.01 1.71 -10.53
CA ALA A 49 2.79 1.17 -9.93
C ALA A 49 1.85 2.30 -9.49
N ASP A 50 0.56 2.15 -9.80
CA ASP A 50 -0.53 3.04 -9.36
C ASP A 50 -1.65 2.29 -8.62
N HIS A 51 -1.73 0.97 -8.79
CA HIS A 51 -2.69 0.10 -8.12
C HIS A 51 -2.01 -1.13 -7.50
N PHE A 52 -2.61 -1.69 -6.45
CA PHE A 52 -2.20 -2.97 -5.89
C PHE A 52 -3.38 -3.70 -5.25
N PHE A 53 -3.29 -5.02 -5.13
CA PHE A 53 -4.23 -5.83 -4.36
C PHE A 53 -3.53 -6.96 -3.63
N ALA A 54 -4.12 -7.45 -2.54
CA ALA A 54 -3.58 -8.55 -1.75
C ALA A 54 -4.08 -9.91 -2.27
N SER A 55 -3.22 -10.91 -2.26
CA SER A 55 -3.52 -12.27 -2.76
C SER A 55 -4.71 -12.96 -2.08
N ASN A 56 -5.03 -12.55 -0.85
CA ASN A 56 -6.16 -13.06 -0.06
C ASN A 56 -7.47 -12.29 -0.30
N THR A 57 -7.50 -11.40 -1.29
CA THR A 57 -8.71 -10.68 -1.72
C THR A 57 -9.15 -11.14 -3.10
N PRO A 58 -10.46 -11.05 -3.45
CA PRO A 58 -10.91 -11.30 -4.82
C PRO A 58 -10.12 -10.47 -5.82
N VAL A 59 -9.66 -11.10 -6.90
CA VAL A 59 -8.89 -10.43 -7.96
C VAL A 59 -9.76 -9.35 -8.60
N PRO A 60 -9.33 -8.08 -8.60
CA PRO A 60 -10.10 -7.01 -9.23
C PRO A 60 -10.11 -7.13 -10.76
N ASP A 61 -11.21 -6.73 -11.40
CA ASP A 61 -11.36 -6.81 -12.88
C ASP A 61 -10.32 -5.98 -13.66
N TRP A 62 -9.75 -4.96 -13.03
CA TRP A 62 -8.69 -4.12 -13.59
C TRP A 62 -7.31 -4.80 -13.55
N ALA A 63 -7.10 -5.81 -12.71
CA ALA A 63 -5.81 -6.48 -12.52
C ALA A 63 -5.51 -7.49 -13.65
N ARG A 64 -5.37 -6.98 -14.88
CA ARG A 64 -5.12 -7.79 -16.07
C ARG A 64 -3.62 -7.93 -16.34
N GLY A 65 -3.21 -9.10 -16.79
CA GLY A 65 -1.81 -9.38 -17.12
C GLY A 65 -0.91 -9.58 -15.90
N ASN A 66 0.39 -9.42 -16.11
CA ASN A 66 1.39 -9.65 -15.07
C ASN A 66 1.60 -8.40 -14.21
N PRO A 67 1.74 -8.53 -12.89
CA PRO A 67 2.07 -7.41 -12.03
C PRO A 67 3.46 -6.86 -12.35
N VAL A 68 3.66 -5.55 -12.14
CA VAL A 68 4.98 -4.91 -12.28
C VAL A 68 5.93 -5.29 -11.15
N ALA A 69 5.39 -5.66 -9.99
CA ALA A 69 6.14 -6.22 -8.86
C ALA A 69 5.21 -6.97 -7.90
N ARG A 70 5.80 -7.81 -7.05
CA ARG A 70 5.12 -8.40 -5.89
C ARG A 70 5.98 -8.19 -4.64
N ILE A 71 5.40 -7.63 -3.58
CA ILE A 71 6.04 -7.44 -2.28
C ILE A 71 5.16 -8.09 -1.22
N GLY A 72 5.65 -9.18 -0.64
CA GLY A 72 4.84 -10.05 0.22
C GLY A 72 3.58 -10.53 -0.52
N GLU A 73 2.44 -10.36 0.11
CA GLU A 73 1.14 -10.75 -0.47
C GLU A 73 0.52 -9.72 -1.43
N HIS A 74 1.18 -8.59 -1.67
CA HIS A 74 0.64 -7.53 -2.53
C HIS A 74 1.25 -7.57 -3.92
N SER A 75 0.38 -7.66 -4.92
CA SER A 75 0.73 -7.55 -6.34
C SER A 75 0.45 -6.13 -6.81
N PHE A 76 1.45 -5.49 -7.42
CA PHE A 76 1.41 -4.11 -7.89
C PHE A 76 1.24 -4.06 -9.41
N TYR A 77 0.39 -3.16 -9.89
CA TYR A 77 0.05 -2.99 -11.30
C TYR A 77 0.21 -1.53 -11.71
N HIS A 78 0.39 -1.34 -13.02
CA HIS A 78 0.20 -0.07 -13.69
C HIS A 78 -1.04 -0.23 -14.57
N ILE A 79 -2.01 0.66 -14.39
CA ILE A 79 -3.26 0.65 -15.14
C ILE A 79 -3.33 1.94 -15.94
N ASP A 80 -3.31 1.82 -17.28
CA ASP A 80 -3.53 2.92 -18.21
C ASP A 80 -5.00 3.37 -18.23
#